data_AF-A0A0F8CV44-F1
#
_entry.id   AF-A0A0F8CV44-F1
#
_cell.length_a   1.000
_cell.length_b   1.000
_cell.length_c   1.000
_cell.angle_alpha   90.00
_cell.angle_beta   90.00
_cell.angle_gamma   90.00
#
_symmetry.space_group_name_H-M   'P 1'
#
loop_
_entity.id
_entity.type
_entity.pdbx_description
1 polymer ?
#
loop_
_entity_poly.entity_id
_entity_poly.type
_entity_poly.pdbx_seq_one_letter_code
_entity_poly.pdbx_strand_id
1 'polypeptide(L)'
;MLDQQKEIECELFEIYNKNLDRFFSLIKFMFVIFGLYALTFSNVYGKLNRQAFDNVPIISIYSLLACLLFIGIALIVPFSQLVLPKERKFKQMISSIQFRKEDELKIHNKKLYLVTRRQENYYIFSFLLILLSLMFFCGYFIPFVICVSIPVFTITVLYYLTFSEWIKRENTCIKIVPSQEG
;
A
#
# COMPACT_ATOMS: atom_id res chain seq x y z
N MET A 1 -7.23 -13.23 -32.83
CA MET A 1 -6.65 -11.97 -32.31
C MET A 1 -7.68 -11.10 -31.56
N LEU A 2 -8.90 -10.92 -32.08
CA LEU A 2 -9.95 -10.13 -31.41
C LEU A 2 -10.41 -10.75 -30.08
N ASP A 3 -10.60 -12.07 -30.04
CA ASP A 3 -11.06 -12.76 -28.82
C ASP A 3 -10.04 -12.69 -27.69
N GLN A 4 -8.74 -12.77 -28.02
CA GLN A 4 -7.65 -12.64 -27.07
C GLN A 4 -7.57 -11.22 -26.45
N GLN A 5 -7.88 -10.17 -27.22
CA GLN A 5 -7.94 -8.80 -26.69
C GLN A 5 -9.15 -8.56 -25.79
N LYS A 6 -10.28 -9.25 -26.03
CA LYS A 6 -11.46 -9.20 -25.17
C LYS A 6 -11.25 -9.96 -23.85
N GLU A 7 -10.51 -11.06 -23.90
CA GLU A 7 -10.10 -11.81 -22.72
C GLU A 7 -9.20 -10.95 -21.82
N ILE A 8 -8.18 -10.29 -22.42
CA ILE A 8 -7.31 -9.34 -21.71
C ILE A 8 -8.10 -8.18 -21.10
N GLU A 9 -9.09 -7.63 -21.81
CA GLU A 9 -9.97 -6.59 -21.26
C GLU A 9 -10.73 -7.09 -20.02
N CYS A 10 -11.30 -8.31 -20.08
CA CYS A 10 -12.01 -8.91 -18.95
C CYS A 10 -11.09 -9.11 -17.74
N GLU A 11 -9.89 -9.64 -17.95
CA GLU A 11 -8.89 -9.86 -16.89
C GLU A 11 -8.45 -8.53 -16.26
N LEU A 12 -8.15 -7.52 -17.06
CA LEU A 12 -7.80 -6.18 -16.58
C LEU A 12 -8.91 -5.54 -15.74
N PHE A 13 -10.17 -5.73 -16.14
CA PHE A 13 -11.33 -5.27 -15.37
C PHE A 13 -11.51 -5.99 -14.05
N GLU A 14 -11.24 -7.30 -14.03
CA GLU A 14 -11.27 -8.07 -12.78
C GLU A 14 -10.21 -7.59 -11.80
N ILE A 15 -8.98 -7.36 -12.28
CA ILE A 15 -7.89 -6.80 -11.46
C ILE A 15 -8.24 -5.38 -10.98
N TYR A 16 -8.79 -4.54 -11.85
CA TYR A 16 -9.21 -3.18 -11.50
C TYR A 16 -10.28 -3.19 -10.39
N ASN A 17 -11.33 -4.00 -10.52
CA ASN A 17 -12.39 -4.11 -9.51
C ASN A 17 -11.84 -4.64 -8.18
N LYS A 18 -10.99 -5.67 -8.23
CA LYS A 18 -10.32 -6.22 -7.05
C LYS A 18 -9.45 -5.17 -6.35
N ASN A 19 -8.77 -4.31 -7.11
CA ASN A 19 -7.97 -3.22 -6.55
C ASN A 19 -8.85 -2.13 -5.91
N LEU A 20 -10.02 -1.82 -6.49
CA LEU A 20 -10.99 -0.93 -5.84
C LEU A 20 -11.50 -1.47 -4.51
N ASP A 21 -11.84 -2.76 -4.43
CA ASP A 21 -12.27 -3.40 -3.18
C ASP A 21 -11.17 -3.37 -2.11
N ARG A 22 -9.92 -3.58 -2.53
CA ARG A 22 -8.74 -3.42 -1.66
C ARG A 22 -8.60 -2.00 -1.15
N PHE A 23 -8.78 -0.98 -2.00
CA PHE A 23 -8.75 0.41 -1.56
C PHE A 23 -9.87 0.75 -0.59
N PHE A 24 -11.07 0.24 -0.81
CA PHE A 24 -12.19 0.43 0.11
C PHE A 24 -11.89 -0.20 1.48
N SER A 25 -11.33 -1.41 1.48
CA SER A 25 -10.88 -2.09 2.71
C SER A 25 -9.77 -1.32 3.41
N LEU A 26 -8.81 -0.77 2.64
CA LEU A 26 -7.72 0.05 3.18
C LEU A 26 -8.25 1.33 3.83
N ILE A 27 -9.23 2.01 3.23
CA ILE A 27 -9.87 3.19 3.82
C ILE A 27 -10.54 2.85 5.15
N LYS A 28 -11.31 1.75 5.21
CA LYS A 28 -11.92 1.28 6.47
C LYS A 28 -10.85 1.06 7.53
N PHE A 29 -9.75 0.41 7.17
CA PHE A 29 -8.63 0.17 8.09
C PHE A 29 -8.00 1.49 8.57
N MET A 30 -7.80 2.47 7.68
CA MET A 30 -7.30 3.79 8.06
C MET A 30 -8.25 4.53 9.01
N PHE A 31 -9.57 4.43 8.82
CA PHE A 31 -10.54 5.04 9.76
C PHE A 31 -10.46 4.41 11.15
N VAL A 32 -10.27 3.09 11.24
CA VAL A 32 -10.10 2.41 12.54
C VAL A 32 -8.83 2.91 13.24
N ILE A 33 -7.71 2.96 12.51
CA ILE A 33 -6.43 3.49 13.03
C ILE A 33 -6.59 4.95 13.47
N PHE A 34 -7.21 5.79 12.63
CA PHE A 34 -7.44 7.19 12.93
C PHE A 34 -8.29 7.38 14.20
N GLY A 35 -9.34 6.59 14.36
CA GLY A 35 -10.17 6.59 15.58
C GLY A 35 -9.36 6.22 16.83
N LEU A 36 -8.48 5.22 16.72
CA LEU A 36 -7.58 4.83 17.81
C LEU A 36 -6.60 5.95 18.18
N TYR A 37 -6.05 6.65 17.18
CA TYR A 37 -5.19 7.80 17.42
C TYR A 37 -5.95 8.96 18.07
N ALA A 38 -7.14 9.29 17.57
CA ALA A 38 -7.97 10.36 18.13
C ALA A 38 -8.36 10.08 19.59
N LEU A 39 -8.71 8.84 19.91
CA LEU A 39 -9.04 8.42 21.28
C LEU A 39 -7.82 8.51 22.20
N THR A 40 -6.65 8.08 21.72
CA THR A 40 -5.39 8.22 22.47
C THR A 40 -5.07 9.69 22.72
N PHE A 41 -5.22 10.53 21.70
CA PHE A 41 -4.99 11.98 21.79
C PHE A 41 -5.94 12.64 22.78
N SER A 42 -7.23 12.28 22.75
CA SER A 42 -8.24 12.77 23.69
C SER A 42 -7.98 12.31 25.12
N ASN A 43 -7.51 11.08 25.34
CA ASN A 43 -7.19 10.60 26.68
C ASN A 43 -5.92 11.24 27.26
N VAL A 44 -4.91 11.45 26.42
CA VAL A 44 -3.61 12.04 26.84
C VAL A 44 -3.73 13.55 27.04
N TYR A 45 -4.40 14.26 26.12
CA TYR A 45 -4.43 15.73 26.11
C TYR A 45 -5.80 16.34 26.42
N GLY A 46 -6.89 15.56 26.43
CA GLY A 46 -8.25 16.05 26.70
C GLY A 46 -8.47 16.47 28.16
N LYS A 47 -7.66 15.96 29.09
CA LYS A 47 -7.41 16.66 30.35
C LYS A 47 -6.38 17.76 30.04
N LEU A 48 -6.84 18.92 29.56
CA LEU A 48 -6.06 20.14 29.33
C LEU A 48 -5.50 20.72 30.65
N ASN A 49 -4.82 19.90 31.44
CA ASN A 49 -4.06 20.35 32.58
C ASN A 49 -2.72 20.85 32.03
N ARG A 50 -2.48 22.16 32.05
CA ARG A 50 -1.26 22.77 31.49
C ARG A 50 0.03 22.12 32.03
N GLN A 51 0.00 21.60 33.26
CA GLN A 51 1.10 20.84 33.87
C GLN A 51 1.46 19.52 33.16
N ALA A 52 0.56 18.91 32.39
CA ALA A 52 0.86 17.70 31.61
C ALA A 52 1.71 18.03 30.38
N PHE A 53 1.63 19.24 29.83
CA PHE A 53 2.47 19.68 28.72
C PHE A 53 3.91 19.97 29.14
N ASP A 54 4.14 20.40 30.39
CA ASP A 54 5.48 20.72 30.90
C ASP A 54 6.32 19.46 31.19
N ASN A 55 5.67 18.31 31.46
CA ASN A 55 6.35 17.07 31.84
C ASN A 55 6.43 16.02 30.72
N VAL A 56 5.78 16.23 29.58
CA VAL A 56 5.85 15.31 28.44
C VAL A 56 7.07 15.65 27.59
N PRO A 57 7.97 14.70 27.32
CA PRO A 57 9.13 14.97 26.48
C PRO A 57 8.66 15.47 25.11
N ILE A 58 9.19 16.62 24.68
CA ILE A 58 8.86 17.33 23.43
C ILE A 58 8.80 16.38 22.22
N ILE A 59 9.68 15.38 22.19
CA ILE A 59 9.77 14.32 21.16
C ILE A 59 8.46 13.53 21.01
N SER A 60 7.77 13.28 22.12
CA SER A 60 6.54 12.49 22.21
C SER A 60 5.35 13.19 21.53
N ILE A 61 5.25 14.52 21.69
CA ILE A 61 4.23 15.37 21.05
C ILE A 61 4.42 15.40 19.54
N TYR A 62 5.66 15.61 19.06
CA TYR A 62 5.97 15.61 17.63
C TYR A 62 5.71 14.24 16.99
N SER A 63 5.97 13.15 17.71
CA SER A 63 5.69 11.79 17.23
C SER A 63 4.18 11.55 17.00
N LEU A 64 3.33 11.98 17.94
CA LEU A 64 1.87 11.89 17.81
C LEU A 64 1.34 12.79 16.67
N LEU A 65 1.86 14.00 16.54
CA LEU A 65 1.46 14.91 15.46
C LEU A 65 1.89 14.40 14.08
N ALA A 66 3.10 13.86 13.98
CA ALA A 66 3.60 13.22 12.76
C ALA A 66 2.75 12.00 12.37
N CYS A 67 2.36 11.17 13.35
CA CYS A 67 1.47 10.04 13.14
C CYS A 67 0.12 10.44 12.51
N LEU A 68 -0.51 11.51 13.03
CA LEU A 68 -1.75 12.07 12.48
C LEU A 68 -1.57 12.65 11.07
N LEU A 69 -0.44 13.30 10.81
CA LEU A 69 -0.10 13.84 9.49
C LEU A 69 0.05 12.70 8.47
N PHE A 70 0.80 11.64 8.80
CA PHE A 70 1.03 10.53 7.87
C PHE A 70 -0.25 9.75 7.56
N ILE A 71 -1.12 9.50 8.55
CA ILE A 71 -2.41 8.84 8.28
C ILE A 71 -3.35 9.74 7.46
N GLY A 72 -3.29 11.07 7.68
CA GLY A 72 -4.05 12.05 6.89
C GLY A 72 -3.62 12.06 5.42
N ILE A 73 -2.31 12.11 5.15
CA ILE A 73 -1.79 12.00 3.78
C ILE A 73 -2.14 10.63 3.17
N ALA A 74 -2.03 9.56 3.96
CA ALA A 74 -2.35 8.21 3.51
C ALA A 74 -3.81 8.08 3.05
N LEU A 75 -4.75 8.80 3.68
CA LEU A 75 -6.17 8.81 3.32
C LEU A 75 -6.46 9.52 1.99
N ILE A 76 -5.72 10.60 1.66
CA ILE A 76 -5.95 11.36 0.42
C ILE A 76 -5.73 10.49 -0.82
N VAL A 77 -4.72 9.63 -0.78
CA VAL A 77 -4.30 8.77 -1.90
C VAL A 77 -5.41 7.81 -2.37
N PRO A 78 -6.00 6.93 -1.53
CA PRO A 78 -7.06 6.02 -1.95
C PRO A 78 -8.36 6.75 -2.31
N PHE A 79 -8.68 7.88 -1.65
CA PHE A 79 -9.82 8.71 -2.06
C PHE A 79 -9.65 9.27 -3.48
N SER A 80 -8.44 9.71 -3.85
CA SER A 80 -8.16 10.16 -5.22
C SER A 80 -8.37 9.06 -6.27
N GLN A 81 -8.13 7.79 -5.90
CA GLN A 81 -8.32 6.64 -6.79
C GLN A 81 -9.79 6.24 -6.94
N LEU A 82 -10.62 6.48 -5.91
CA LEU A 82 -12.06 6.25 -5.97
C LEU A 82 -12.80 7.31 -6.80
N VAL A 83 -12.22 8.51 -6.93
CA VAL A 83 -12.79 9.62 -7.73
C VAL A 83 -12.40 9.53 -9.21
N LEU A 84 -11.40 8.71 -9.58
CA LEU A 84 -11.07 8.48 -10.98
C LEU A 84 -12.29 7.98 -11.77
N PRO A 85 -12.48 8.45 -13.01
CA PRO A 85 -13.64 8.07 -13.81
C PRO A 85 -13.67 6.54 -13.89
N LYS A 86 -14.78 5.95 -13.42
CA LYS A 86 -15.07 4.52 -13.51
C LYS A 86 -14.86 4.11 -14.96
N GLU A 87 -13.70 3.55 -15.28
CA GLU A 87 -13.48 2.94 -16.58
C GLU A 87 -14.59 1.89 -16.67
N ARG A 88 -15.49 2.03 -17.64
CA ARG A 88 -16.64 1.14 -17.77
C ARG A 88 -16.21 -0.01 -18.65
N LYS A 89 -16.57 -1.23 -18.24
CA LYS A 89 -16.39 -2.45 -19.03
C LYS A 89 -17.03 -2.37 -20.41
N PHE A 90 -17.99 -1.46 -20.60
CA PHE A 90 -18.68 -1.26 -21.86
C PHE A 90 -18.73 0.20 -22.29
N LYS A 91 -18.65 0.43 -23.60
CA LYS A 91 -18.94 1.73 -24.20
C LYS A 91 -20.45 1.92 -24.14
N GLN A 92 -20.90 2.87 -23.32
CA GLN A 92 -22.30 3.26 -23.30
C GLN A 92 -22.52 4.32 -24.38
N MET A 93 -23.22 3.95 -25.45
CA MET A 93 -23.83 4.92 -26.35
C MET A 93 -25.24 5.24 -25.88
N ILE A 94 -25.80 6.33 -26.40
CA ILE A 94 -27.13 6.89 -26.05
C ILE A 94 -28.24 5.82 -26.10
N SER A 95 -28.09 4.77 -26.91
CA SER A 95 -29.09 3.72 -27.12
C SER A 95 -28.58 2.27 -27.00
N SER A 96 -27.29 2.02 -26.79
CA SER A 96 -26.78 0.63 -26.67
C SER A 96 -25.46 0.50 -25.92
N ILE A 97 -25.25 -0.68 -25.35
CA ILE A 97 -24.02 -1.12 -24.69
C ILE A 97 -23.24 -1.96 -25.72
N GLN A 98 -22.09 -1.46 -26.17
CA GLN A 98 -21.27 -2.17 -27.16
C GLN A 98 -19.86 -2.44 -26.63
N PHE A 99 -19.30 -3.58 -27.05
CA PHE A 99 -17.87 -3.87 -26.90
C PHE A 99 -17.07 -2.99 -27.87
N ARG A 100 -15.91 -2.51 -27.40
CA ARG A 100 -14.98 -1.76 -28.23
C ARG A 100 -14.41 -2.66 -29.34
N LYS A 101 -14.22 -2.11 -30.53
CA LYS A 101 -13.68 -2.83 -31.69
C LYS A 101 -12.18 -2.56 -31.85
N GLU A 102 -11.46 -3.61 -32.24
CA GLU A 102 -10.05 -3.68 -32.68
C GLU A 102 -9.09 -2.61 -32.13
N ASP A 103 -8.92 -1.48 -32.81
CA ASP A 103 -7.92 -0.48 -32.42
C ASP A 103 -8.36 0.35 -31.19
N GLU A 104 -9.66 0.63 -31.04
CA GLU A 104 -10.19 1.27 -29.83
C GLU A 104 -10.02 0.36 -28.60
N LEU A 105 -10.14 -0.96 -28.81
CA LEU A 105 -9.97 -1.96 -27.75
C LEU A 105 -8.51 -2.02 -27.28
N LYS A 106 -7.55 -2.06 -28.20
CA LYS A 106 -6.11 -2.04 -27.86
C LYS A 106 -5.71 -0.77 -27.11
N ILE A 107 -6.16 0.40 -27.58
CA ILE A 107 -5.86 1.69 -26.93
C ILE A 107 -6.47 1.72 -25.52
N HIS A 108 -7.71 1.24 -25.37
CA HIS A 108 -8.36 1.16 -24.07
C HIS A 108 -7.65 0.20 -23.13
N ASN A 109 -7.33 -1.01 -23.57
CA ASN A 109 -6.60 -2.00 -22.76
C ASN A 109 -5.25 -1.46 -22.28
N LYS A 110 -4.52 -0.75 -23.15
CA LYS A 110 -3.25 -0.09 -22.76
C LYS A 110 -3.45 0.98 -21.69
N LYS A 111 -4.52 1.78 -21.81
CA LYS A 111 -4.88 2.79 -20.81
C LYS A 111 -5.29 2.15 -19.49
N LEU A 112 -6.14 1.12 -19.53
CA LEU A 112 -6.61 0.39 -18.36
C LEU A 112 -5.44 -0.27 -17.62
N TYR A 113 -4.53 -0.92 -18.34
CA TYR A 113 -3.29 -1.47 -17.77
C TYR A 113 -2.44 -0.41 -17.04
N LEU A 114 -2.25 0.77 -17.64
CA LEU A 114 -1.53 1.86 -16.99
C LEU A 114 -2.23 2.36 -15.72
N VAL A 115 -3.56 2.44 -15.74
CA VAL A 115 -4.36 2.82 -14.56
C VAL A 115 -4.24 1.77 -13.47
N THR A 116 -4.38 0.48 -13.78
CA THR A 116 -4.25 -0.63 -12.82
C THR A 116 -2.86 -0.67 -12.21
N ARG A 117 -1.80 -0.49 -13.00
CA ARG A 117 -0.43 -0.42 -12.50
C ARG A 117 -0.20 0.79 -11.58
N ARG A 118 -0.80 1.94 -11.93
CA ARG A 118 -0.74 3.15 -11.11
C ARG A 118 -1.49 2.95 -9.78
N GLN A 119 -2.62 2.27 -9.80
CA GLN A 119 -3.38 1.89 -8.59
C GLN A 119 -2.54 1.02 -7.66
N GLU A 120 -1.83 0.01 -8.17
CA GLU A 120 -0.95 -0.82 -7.34
C GLU A 120 0.15 0.01 -6.65
N ASN A 121 0.79 0.92 -7.38
CA ASN A 121 1.80 1.81 -6.82
C ASN A 121 1.23 2.72 -5.72
N TYR A 122 0.03 3.28 -5.94
CA TYR A 122 -0.64 4.08 -4.92
C TYR A 122 -1.02 3.26 -3.69
N TYR A 123 -1.46 2.03 -3.87
CA TYR A 123 -1.75 1.11 -2.77
C TYR A 123 -0.50 0.85 -1.92
N ILE A 124 0.64 0.53 -2.56
CA ILE A 124 1.92 0.32 -1.87
C ILE A 124 2.33 1.59 -1.11
N PHE A 125 2.21 2.76 -1.76
CA PHE A 125 2.56 4.04 -1.14
C PHE A 125 1.68 4.35 0.09
N SER A 126 0.36 4.18 -0.02
CA SER A 126 -0.57 4.32 1.12
C SER A 126 -0.23 3.36 2.26
N PHE A 127 0.10 2.11 1.94
CA PHE A 127 0.49 1.12 2.93
C PHE A 127 1.77 1.52 3.68
N LEU A 128 2.79 2.00 2.97
CA LEU A 128 4.02 2.50 3.58
C LEU A 128 3.77 3.70 4.50
N LEU A 129 2.89 4.62 4.12
CA LEU A 129 2.51 5.75 4.97
C LEU A 129 1.76 5.32 6.24
N ILE A 130 0.88 4.32 6.15
CA ILE A 130 0.23 3.74 7.33
C ILE A 130 1.28 3.11 8.26
N LEU A 131 2.23 2.35 7.71
CA LEU A 131 3.28 1.71 8.50
C LEU A 131 4.17 2.76 9.19
N LEU A 132 4.52 3.83 8.48
CA LEU A 132 5.27 4.95 9.03
C LEU A 132 4.49 5.65 10.15
N SER A 133 3.19 5.91 9.95
CA SER A 133 2.29 6.45 10.96
C SER A 133 2.28 5.59 12.23
N LEU A 134 2.16 4.26 12.08
CA LEU A 134 2.19 3.33 13.22
C LEU A 134 3.54 3.34 13.95
N MET A 135 4.67 3.44 13.23
CA MET A 135 5.99 3.56 13.87
C MET A 135 6.10 4.83 14.71
N PHE A 136 5.61 5.97 14.20
CA PHE A 136 5.56 7.22 14.98
C PHE A 136 4.57 7.12 16.16
N PHE A 137 3.46 6.41 16.01
CA PHE A 137 2.56 6.15 17.13
C PHE A 137 3.23 5.32 18.23
N CYS A 138 3.93 4.24 17.88
CA CYS A 138 4.68 3.43 18.84
C CYS A 138 5.84 4.22 19.48
N GLY A 139 6.47 5.12 18.72
CA GLY A 139 7.51 6.04 19.19
C GLY A 139 7.08 7.01 20.30
N TYR A 140 5.77 7.16 20.51
CA TYR A 140 5.22 7.87 21.67
C TYR A 140 5.43 7.09 22.98
N PHE A 141 5.21 5.77 22.96
CA PHE A 141 5.26 4.90 24.14
C PHE A 141 6.65 4.31 24.39
N ILE A 142 7.41 4.12 23.33
CA ILE A 142 8.72 3.46 23.34
C ILE A 142 9.72 4.41 22.67
N PRO A 143 10.97 4.51 23.15
CA PRO A 143 12.00 5.29 22.47
C PRO A 143 12.03 5.01 20.96
N PHE A 144 11.97 6.07 20.15
CA PHE A 144 11.91 6.00 18.67
C PHE A 144 12.99 5.08 18.07
N VAL A 145 14.18 5.03 18.70
CA VAL A 145 15.29 4.15 18.34
C VAL A 145 14.88 2.67 18.35
N ILE A 146 14.08 2.23 19.33
CA ILE A 146 13.61 0.85 19.44
C ILE A 146 12.51 0.57 18.41
N CYS A 147 11.60 1.52 18.18
CA CYS A 147 10.54 1.37 17.18
C CYS A 147 11.06 1.31 15.75
N VAL A 148 12.18 1.94 15.43
CA VAL A 148 12.82 1.84 14.12
C VAL A 148 13.74 0.62 14.04
N SER A 149 14.47 0.31 15.12
CA SER A 149 15.45 -0.78 15.10
C SER A 149 14.79 -2.16 14.98
N ILE A 150 13.62 -2.39 15.59
CA ILE A 150 12.89 -3.67 15.47
C ILE A 150 12.52 -3.99 14.01
N PRO A 151 11.79 -3.14 13.27
CA PRO A 151 11.46 -3.42 11.87
C PRO A 151 12.70 -3.50 10.98
N VAL A 152 13.70 -2.62 11.16
CA VAL A 152 14.95 -2.69 10.39
C VAL A 152 15.69 -4.00 10.64
N PHE A 153 15.81 -4.42 11.90
CA PHE A 153 16.39 -5.69 12.28
C PHE A 153 15.61 -6.86 11.69
N THR A 154 14.27 -6.84 11.78
CA THR A 154 13.41 -7.90 11.24
C THR A 154 13.55 -8.03 9.72
N ILE A 155 13.56 -6.90 9.00
CA ILE A 155 13.78 -6.88 7.55
C ILE A 155 15.18 -7.42 7.22
N THR A 156 16.19 -7.01 7.98
CA THR A 156 17.58 -7.43 7.74
C THR A 156 17.75 -8.93 8.00
N VAL A 157 17.15 -9.46 9.06
CA VAL A 157 17.15 -10.90 9.37
C VAL A 157 16.38 -11.70 8.34
N LEU A 158 15.19 -11.26 7.93
CA LEU A 158 14.41 -11.92 6.89
C LEU A 158 15.15 -11.90 5.55
N TYR A 159 15.75 -10.77 5.19
CA TYR A 159 16.60 -10.65 4.00
C TYR A 159 17.78 -11.60 4.10
N TYR A 160 18.49 -11.63 5.23
CA TYR A 160 19.61 -12.54 5.43
C TYR A 160 19.18 -14.01 5.33
N LEU A 161 18.08 -14.41 5.98
CA LEU A 161 17.58 -15.79 5.94
C LEU A 161 17.16 -16.20 4.53
N THR A 162 16.36 -15.37 3.85
CA THR A 162 15.89 -15.68 2.49
C THR A 162 17.01 -15.65 1.45
N PHE A 163 17.91 -14.66 1.53
CA PHE A 163 19.03 -14.54 0.60
C PHE A 163 20.12 -15.57 0.89
N SER A 164 20.38 -15.92 2.16
CA SER A 164 21.28 -17.01 2.54
C SER A 164 20.75 -18.38 2.10
N GLU A 165 19.45 -18.63 2.26
CA GLU A 165 18.82 -19.85 1.75
C GLU A 165 18.85 -19.91 0.22
N TRP A 166 18.63 -18.78 -0.46
CA TRP A 166 18.73 -18.69 -1.92
C TRP A 166 20.16 -18.96 -2.42
N ILE A 167 21.18 -18.30 -1.83
CA ILE A 167 22.60 -18.55 -2.15
C ILE A 167 22.99 -20.01 -1.85
N LYS A 168 22.50 -20.59 -0.74
CA LYS A 168 22.74 -22.00 -0.43
C LYS A 168 22.14 -22.91 -1.52
N ARG A 169 20.90 -22.67 -1.94
CA ARG A 169 20.27 -23.46 -3.02
C ARG A 169 21.04 -23.32 -4.33
N GLU A 170 21.45 -22.12 -4.71
CA GLU A 170 22.18 -21.88 -5.96
C GLU A 170 23.57 -22.52 -5.96
N ASN A 171 24.32 -22.40 -4.86
CA ASN A 171 25.61 -23.07 -4.70
C ASN A 171 25.50 -24.60 -4.64
N THR A 172 24.36 -25.15 -4.19
CA THR A 172 24.11 -26.60 -4.21
C THR A 172 23.80 -27.08 -5.63
N CYS A 173 23.06 -26.30 -6.43
CA CYS A 173 22.83 -26.59 -7.86
C CYS A 173 24.12 -26.53 -8.68
N ILE A 174 25.03 -25.59 -8.41
CA ILE A 174 26.31 -25.49 -9.13
C ILE A 174 27.24 -26.68 -8.84
N LYS A 175 27.20 -27.24 -7.62
CA LYS A 175 27.98 -28.45 -7.28
C LYS A 175 27.47 -29.75 -7.87
N ILE A 176 26.23 -29.79 -8.40
CA ILE A 176 25.60 -31.00 -8.96
C ILE A 176 25.81 -31.11 -10.48
N VAL A 177 26.40 -30.12 -11.14
CA VAL A 177 26.89 -30.27 -12.52
C VAL A 177 28.32 -30.80 -12.46
N PRO A 178 28.57 -32.13 -12.61
CA PRO A 178 29.93 -32.58 -12.82
C PRO A 178 30.43 -31.97 -14.13
N SER A 179 31.65 -31.44 -14.10
CA SER A 179 32.41 -31.09 -15.29
C SER A 179 32.48 -32.32 -16.20
N GLN A 180 31.60 -32.41 -17.18
CA GLN A 180 31.85 -33.19 -18.38
C GLN A 180 32.76 -32.36 -19.28
N GLU A 181 34.06 -32.36 -18.97
CA GLU A 181 35.10 -32.04 -19.94
C GLU A 181 36.32 -32.94 -19.65
N GLY A 182 36.72 -33.70 -20.67
CA GLY A 182 38.02 -34.38 -20.78
C GLY A 182 37.98 -35.90 -20.67
#